data_AF-A0A933TLJ1-F1
#
_entry.id   AF-A0A933TLJ1-F1
#
_cell.length_a   1.000
_cell.length_b   1.000
_cell.length_c   1.000
_cell.angle_alpha   90.00
_cell.angle_beta   90.00
_cell.angle_gamma   90.00
#
_symmetry.space_group_name_H-M   'P 1'
#
loop_
_entity.id
_entity.type
_entity.pdbx_description
1 polymer ?
#
loop_
_entity_poly.entity_id
_entity_poly.type
_entity_poly.pdbx_seq_one_letter_code
_entity_poly.pdbx_strand_id
1 'polypeptide(L)'
;MTSAELSKEQQIMRAMRKTLTSIVRDTAPRDGVPSPFTAETVENIRMCLGLISAREAELAEQLGLDRNSRPRYADEAELAQTQPLNFMPAASKKLN
;
A
#
# COMPACT_ATOMS: atom_id res chain seq x y z
N MET A 1 12.38 1.13 19.52
CA MET A 1 12.80 0.05 18.62
C MET A 1 13.99 0.54 17.82
N THR A 2 15.01 -0.29 17.66
CA THR A 2 16.13 0.00 16.77
C THR A 2 15.71 -0.19 15.31
N SER A 3 16.38 0.46 14.36
CA SER A 3 16.09 0.29 12.92
C SER A 3 16.19 -1.19 12.47
N ALA A 4 17.14 -1.94 13.03
CA ALA A 4 17.30 -3.37 12.76
C ALA A 4 16.08 -4.21 13.23
N GLU A 5 15.52 -3.88 14.40
CA GLU A 5 14.31 -4.54 14.92
C GLU A 5 13.10 -4.25 14.02
N LEU A 6 12.91 -2.99 13.63
CA LEU A 6 11.82 -2.57 12.73
C LEU A 6 11.91 -3.28 11.37
N SER A 7 13.11 -3.40 10.81
CA SER A 7 13.36 -4.10 9.55
C SER A 7 13.00 -5.60 9.64
N LYS A 8 13.39 -6.26 10.73
CA LYS A 8 13.06 -7.68 10.96
C LYS A 8 11.55 -7.88 11.12
N GLU A 9 10.89 -7.00 11.85
CA GLU A 9 9.44 -7.05 12.02
C GLU A 9 8.71 -6.84 10.68
N GLN A 10 9.13 -5.86 9.87
CA GLN A 10 8.59 -5.68 8.52
C GLN A 10 8.76 -6.92 7.65
N GLN A 11 9.91 -7.61 7.73
CA GLN A 11 10.13 -8.86 7.00
C GLN A 11 9.13 -9.94 7.44
N ILE A 12 8.89 -10.08 8.74
CA ILE A 12 7.91 -11.02 9.29
C ILE A 12 6.51 -10.65 8.80
N MET A 13 6.08 -9.40 8.92
CA MET A 13 4.75 -8.95 8.49
C MET A 13 4.51 -9.23 6.99
N ARG A 14 5.51 -8.93 6.15
CA ARG A 14 5.47 -9.22 4.71
C ARG A 14 5.36 -10.71 4.43
N ALA A 15 6.11 -11.54 5.15
CA ALA A 15 6.06 -13.00 5.00
C ALA A 15 4.67 -13.54 5.39
N MET A 16 4.13 -13.11 6.55
CA MET A 16 2.82 -13.51 7.04
C MET A 16 1.71 -13.14 6.05
N ARG A 17 1.68 -11.89 5.55
CA ARG A 17 0.71 -11.45 4.55
C ARG A 17 0.79 -12.27 3.27
N LYS A 18 2.01 -12.51 2.74
CA LYS A 18 2.21 -13.32 1.52
C LYS A 18 1.70 -14.75 1.70
N THR A 19 2.01 -15.38 2.83
CA THR A 19 1.59 -16.76 3.11
C THR A 19 0.07 -16.86 3.22
N LEU A 20 -0.56 -16.00 4.03
CA LEU A 20 -2.03 -16.01 4.20
C LEU A 20 -2.77 -15.72 2.89
N THR A 21 -2.30 -14.75 2.11
CA THR A 21 -2.92 -14.43 0.81
C THR A 21 -2.73 -15.54 -0.22
N SER A 22 -1.61 -16.27 -0.20
CA SER A 22 -1.44 -17.48 -1.02
C SER A 22 -2.45 -18.55 -0.64
N ILE A 23 -2.61 -18.83 0.66
CA ILE A 23 -3.59 -19.81 1.16
C ILE A 23 -5.00 -19.42 0.72
N VAL A 24 -5.40 -18.16 0.92
CA VAL A 24 -6.73 -17.66 0.50
C VAL A 24 -6.95 -17.82 -1.00
N ARG A 25 -5.92 -17.58 -1.81
CA ARG A 25 -6.01 -17.76 -3.27
C ARG A 25 -6.17 -19.24 -3.64
N ASP A 26 -5.46 -20.13 -2.97
CA ASP A 26 -5.51 -21.57 -3.24
C ASP A 26 -6.84 -22.20 -2.79
N THR A 27 -7.44 -21.66 -1.72
CA THR A 27 -8.69 -22.14 -1.13
C THR A 27 -9.94 -21.36 -1.56
N ALA A 28 -9.80 -20.37 -2.44
CA ALA A 28 -10.91 -19.59 -2.94
C ALA A 28 -11.98 -20.52 -3.58
N PRO A 29 -13.28 -20.34 -3.25
CA PRO A 29 -14.34 -21.11 -3.88
C PRO A 29 -14.25 -21.06 -5.41
N ARG A 30 -14.41 -22.20 -6.06
CA ARG A 30 -14.51 -22.30 -7.52
C ARG A 30 -15.93 -22.70 -7.89
N ASP A 31 -16.30 -22.55 -9.15
CA ASP A 31 -17.63 -22.91 -9.61
C ASP A 31 -17.93 -24.38 -9.28
N GLY A 32 -18.98 -24.62 -8.49
CA GLY A 32 -19.37 -25.94 -8.02
C GLY A 32 -18.49 -26.55 -6.91
N VAL A 33 -17.42 -25.88 -6.47
CA VAL A 33 -16.54 -26.33 -5.37
C VAL A 33 -16.59 -25.30 -4.23
N PRO A 34 -17.25 -25.61 -3.10
CA PRO A 34 -17.30 -24.69 -1.97
C PRO A 34 -15.91 -24.49 -1.36
N SER A 35 -15.73 -23.38 -0.64
CA SER A 35 -14.51 -23.15 0.15
C SER A 35 -14.30 -24.29 1.16
N PRO A 36 -13.06 -24.77 1.35
CA PRO A 36 -12.73 -25.75 2.37
C PRO A 36 -12.78 -25.15 3.79
N PHE A 37 -12.82 -23.83 3.92
CA PHE A 37 -12.92 -23.12 5.20
C PHE A 37 -14.36 -22.76 5.54
N THR A 38 -14.66 -22.75 6.85
CA THR A 38 -15.92 -22.23 7.38
C THR A 38 -15.97 -20.71 7.25
N ALA A 39 -17.17 -20.14 7.29
CA ALA A 39 -17.36 -18.69 7.25
C ALA A 39 -16.61 -17.96 8.40
N GLU A 40 -16.59 -18.57 9.59
CA GLU A 40 -15.85 -18.06 10.75
C GLU A 40 -14.34 -18.03 10.50
N THR A 41 -13.76 -19.11 9.94
CA THR A 41 -12.34 -19.13 9.59
C THR A 41 -12.00 -18.07 8.55
N VAL A 42 -12.86 -17.86 7.55
CA VAL A 42 -12.68 -16.81 6.55
C VAL A 42 -12.68 -15.43 7.22
N GLU A 43 -13.58 -15.18 8.17
CA GLU A 43 -13.63 -13.90 8.90
C GLU A 43 -12.39 -13.69 9.78
N ASN A 44 -11.94 -14.72 10.49
CA ASN A 44 -10.70 -14.67 11.27
C ASN A 44 -9.48 -14.32 10.38
N ILE A 45 -9.42 -14.86 9.17
CA ILE A 45 -8.36 -14.53 8.21
C ILE A 45 -8.44 -13.06 7.78
N ARG A 46 -9.65 -12.52 7.51
CA ARG A 46 -9.83 -11.11 7.16
C ARG A 46 -9.39 -10.19 8.30
N MET A 47 -9.81 -10.48 9.53
CA MET A 47 -9.40 -9.73 10.73
C MET A 47 -7.88 -9.76 10.89
N CYS A 48 -7.27 -10.94 10.74
CA CYS A 48 -5.82 -11.10 10.85
C CYS A 48 -5.07 -10.29 9.77
N LEU A 49 -5.52 -10.31 8.52
CA LEU A 49 -4.96 -9.48 7.45
C LEU A 49 -5.11 -7.99 7.75
N GLY A 50 -6.23 -7.56 8.35
CA GLY A 50 -6.43 -6.20 8.82
C GLY A 50 -5.42 -5.77 9.89
N LEU A 51 -5.18 -6.62 10.90
CA LEU A 51 -4.15 -6.38 11.93
C LEU A 51 -2.74 -6.31 11.32
N ILE A 52 -2.45 -7.19 10.35
CA ILE A 52 -1.17 -7.16 9.64
C ILE A 52 -0.98 -5.83 8.91
N SER A 53 -2.00 -5.36 8.17
CA SER A 53 -1.92 -4.09 7.45
C SER A 53 -1.79 -2.88 8.38
N ALA A 54 -2.49 -2.87 9.52
CA ALA A 54 -2.35 -1.83 10.53
C ALA A 54 -0.91 -1.77 11.05
N ARG A 55 -0.32 -2.93 11.38
CA ARG A 55 1.05 -2.99 11.87
C ARG A 55 2.10 -2.65 10.81
N GLU A 56 1.90 -3.09 9.56
CA GLU A 56 2.78 -2.68 8.44
C GLU A 56 2.80 -1.15 8.28
N ALA A 57 1.66 -0.48 8.49
CA ALA A 57 1.58 0.98 8.45
C ALA A 57 2.31 1.65 9.61
N GLU A 58 2.12 1.19 10.85
CA GLU A 58 2.86 1.70 12.02
C GLU A 58 4.37 1.58 11.84
N LEU A 59 4.84 0.47 11.28
CA LEU A 59 6.27 0.25 11.01
C LEU A 59 6.78 1.20 9.91
N ALA A 60 5.97 1.48 8.88
CA ALA A 60 6.34 2.43 7.84
C ALA A 60 6.47 3.86 8.41
N GLU A 61 5.53 4.28 9.26
CA GLU A 61 5.56 5.58 9.94
C GLU A 61 6.80 5.70 10.84
N GLN A 62 7.14 4.67 11.60
CA GLN A 62 8.34 4.65 12.46
C GLN A 62 9.66 4.71 11.67
N LEU A 63 9.66 4.26 10.41
CA LEU A 63 10.83 4.34 9.53
C LEU A 63 10.83 5.61 8.65
N GLY A 64 9.83 6.48 8.81
CA GLY A 64 9.69 7.69 7.98
C GLY A 64 9.40 7.40 6.51
N LEU A 65 8.85 6.22 6.18
CA LEU A 65 8.46 5.85 4.83
C LEU A 65 7.10 6.48 4.51
N ASP A 66 7.05 7.29 3.45
CA ASP A 66 5.79 7.86 2.97
C ASP A 66 4.88 6.75 2.42
N ARG A 67 3.65 6.67 2.93
CA ARG A 67 2.58 5.77 2.47
C ARG A 67 2.24 5.98 0.99
N ASN A 68 2.47 7.18 0.46
CA ASN A 68 2.22 7.52 -0.95
C ASN A 68 3.46 7.47 -1.83
N SER A 69 4.59 6.93 -1.32
CA SER A 69 5.79 6.74 -2.13
C SER A 69 5.49 5.81 -3.31
N ARG A 70 5.52 6.39 -4.52
CA ARG A 70 5.36 5.64 -5.76
C ARG A 70 6.70 5.02 -6.16
N PRO A 71 6.71 3.83 -6.78
CA PRO A 71 7.91 3.33 -7.43
C PRO A 71 8.46 4.38 -8.39
N ARG A 72 9.73 4.73 -8.26
CA ARG A 72 10.46 5.64 -9.14
C ARG A 72 11.41 4.83 -10.01
N TYR A 73 11.64 5.26 -11.24
CA TYR A 73 12.69 4.66 -12.06
C TYR A 73 14.06 5.01 -11.47
N ALA A 74 15.05 4.12 -11.60
CA ALA A 74 16.38 4.32 -10.99
C ALA A 74 17.14 5.51 -11.60
N ASP A 75 16.80 5.86 -12.84
CA ASP A 75 17.31 6.99 -13.61
C ASP A 75 16.39 8.22 -13.55
N GLU A 76 15.30 8.17 -12.79
CA GLU A 76 14.36 9.27 -12.68
C GLU A 76 14.99 10.44 -11.91
N ALA A 77 15.23 11.56 -12.59
CA ALA A 77 15.65 12.79 -11.93
C ALA A 77 14.61 13.20 -10.85
N GLU A 78 15.08 13.63 -9.68
CA GLU A 78 14.19 14.25 -8.69
C GLU A 78 13.50 15.43 -9.36
N LEU A 79 12.16 15.36 -9.48
CA LEU A 79 11.39 16.40 -10.14
C LEU A 79 11.64 17.70 -9.39
N ALA A 80 12.39 18.60 -10.02
CA ALA A 80 12.52 19.98 -9.59
C ALA A 80 11.11 20.52 -9.30
N GLN A 81 10.93 21.14 -8.14
CA GLN A 81 9.64 21.67 -7.67
C GLN A 81 8.87 22.31 -8.82
N THR A 82 7.86 21.62 -9.34
CA THR A 82 7.05 22.11 -10.44
C THR A 82 6.16 23.22 -9.90
N GLN A 83 6.64 24.46 -10.00
CA GLN A 83 5.83 25.64 -9.74
C GLN A 83 4.60 25.58 -10.67
N PRO A 84 3.38 25.72 -10.13
CA PRO A 84 2.17 25.65 -10.94
C PRO A 84 2.20 26.76 -12.00
N LEU A 85 2.05 26.39 -13.27
CA LEU A 85 1.95 27.33 -14.38
C LEU A 85 0.62 28.10 -14.25
N ASN A 86 0.70 29.32 -13.74
CA ASN A 86 -0.44 30.23 -13.70
C ASN A 86 -0.68 30.82 -15.10
N PHE A 87 -1.73 30.36 -15.76
CA PHE A 87 -2.20 30.97 -17.01
C PHE A 87 -2.92 32.29 -16.68
N MET A 88 -2.28 33.42 -16.97
CA MET A 88 -2.95 34.73 -16.91
C MET A 88 -3.92 34.87 -18.10
N PRO A 89 -5.17 35.31 -17.88
CA PRO A 89 -6.09 35.59 -18.97
C PRO A 89 -5.63 36.81 -19.76
N ALA A 90 -5.69 36.72 -21.10
CA ALA A 90 -5.30 37.80 -22.00
C ALA A 90 -6.17 39.04 -21.78
N ALA A 91 -5.53 40.21 -21.65
CA ALA A 91 -6.20 41.48 -21.45
C ALA A 91 -7.19 41.74 -22.60
N SER A 92 -8.48 41.83 -22.27
CA SER A 92 -9.55 42.22 -23.18
C SER A 92 -9.31 43.64 -23.69
N LYS A 93 -8.84 43.75 -24.94
CA LYS A 93 -8.64 45.01 -25.65
C LYS A 93 -10.02 45.60 -25.96
N LYS A 94 -10.41 46.65 -25.24
CA LYS A 94 -11.66 47.40 -25.56
C LYS A 94 -11.44 48.14 -26.88
N LEU A 95 -12.29 47.85 -27.86
CA LEU A 95 -12.37 48.55 -29.13
C LEU A 95 -13.28 49.78 -28.93
N ASN A 96 -12.78 50.96 -29.28
CA ASN A 96 -13.53 52.23 -29.30
C ASN A 96 -14.59 52.23 -30.40
#